data_AF-A0A1R4G3L6-F1
#
_entry.id   AF-A0A1R4G3L6-F1
#
_cell.length_a   1.000
_cell.length_b   1.000
_cell.length_c   1.000
_cell.angle_alpha   90.00
_cell.angle_beta   90.00
_cell.angle_gamma   90.00
#
_symmetry.space_group_name_H-M   'P 1'
#
loop_
_entity.id
_entity.type
_entity.pdbx_description
1 polymer ?
#
loop_
_entity_poly.entity_id
_entity_poly.type
_entity_poly.pdbx_seq_one_letter_code
_entity_poly.pdbx_strand_id
1 'polypeptide(L)'
;MREYLRNVYSRRIDGRHRVWAGRWWEHPEAVIRLDALWRSWEHLRHDAATGMSVWWRDHADHHIAVPMDSDGPFAEATDGEENLSKRGAPLPYVAPPAGMLPDERERADATDLDAAN
;
A
#
# COMPACT_ATOMS: atom_id res chain seq x y z
N MET A 1 2.21 6.53 7.22
CA MET A 1 2.66 5.78 6.03
C MET A 1 1.86 6.12 4.77
N ARG A 2 0.52 5.94 4.72
CA ARG A 2 -0.29 6.20 3.51
C ARG A 2 0.05 7.49 2.77
N GLU A 3 0.08 8.62 3.48
CA GLU A 3 0.43 9.94 2.91
C GLU A 3 1.88 10.02 2.45
N TYR A 4 2.80 9.38 3.17
CA TYR A 4 4.21 9.30 2.79
C TYR A 4 4.37 8.52 1.48
N LEU A 5 3.85 7.30 1.41
CA LEU A 5 3.99 6.44 0.23
C LEU A 5 3.34 7.07 -1.00
N ARG A 6 2.14 7.65 -0.85
CA ARG A 6 1.42 8.31 -1.93
C ARG A 6 2.23 9.44 -2.57
N ASN A 7 2.94 10.21 -1.76
CA ASN A 7 3.70 11.38 -2.21
C ASN A 7 5.10 11.01 -2.69
N VAL A 8 5.71 9.94 -2.15
CA VAL A 8 7.05 9.52 -2.55
C VAL A 8 7.03 8.76 -3.89
N TYR A 9 6.00 7.94 -4.15
CA TYR A 9 5.86 7.26 -5.44
C TYR A 9 5.15 8.14 -6.48
N SER A 10 5.78 9.24 -6.88
CA SER A 10 5.23 10.18 -7.86
C SER A 10 5.48 9.78 -9.33
N ARG A 11 5.36 8.48 -9.63
CA ARG A 11 5.60 7.93 -10.98
C ARG A 11 4.35 8.16 -11.84
N ARG A 12 4.54 8.29 -13.15
CA ARG A 12 3.42 8.34 -14.10
C ARG A 12 2.71 6.97 -14.10
N ILE A 13 1.41 6.97 -13.86
CA ILE A 13 0.53 5.80 -14.03
C ILE A 13 -0.33 6.04 -15.27
N ASP A 14 -0.21 5.15 -16.26
CA ASP A 14 -0.85 5.29 -17.57
C ASP A 14 -1.77 4.12 -17.94
N GLY A 15 -1.96 3.15 -17.04
CA GLY A 15 -2.80 1.99 -17.26
C GLY A 15 -2.24 1.01 -18.30
N ARG A 16 -1.00 1.20 -18.78
CA ARG A 16 -0.38 0.34 -19.81
C ARG A 16 0.97 -0.21 -19.39
N HIS A 17 1.89 0.68 -19.02
CA HIS A 17 3.24 0.30 -18.58
C HIS A 17 3.35 0.25 -17.06
N ARG A 18 2.48 1.00 -16.38
CA ARG A 18 2.29 0.95 -14.93
C ARG A 18 0.82 1.09 -14.65
N VAL A 19 0.32 0.17 -13.83
CA VAL A 19 -1.07 0.17 -13.38
C VAL A 19 -1.13 0.56 -11.91
N TRP A 20 -2.27 1.12 -11.51
CA TRP A 20 -2.55 1.42 -10.11
C TRP A 20 -4.05 1.53 -9.91
N ALA A 21 -4.59 0.85 -8.89
CA ALA A 21 -5.98 1.04 -8.51
C ALA A 21 -6.10 2.14 -7.45
N GLY A 22 -6.81 3.22 -7.78
CA GLY A 22 -7.22 4.22 -6.80
C GLY A 22 -8.07 3.61 -5.68
N ARG A 23 -8.82 2.55 -6.01
CA ARG A 23 -9.59 1.71 -5.08
C ARG A 23 -8.84 0.44 -4.69
N TRP A 24 -7.59 0.58 -4.27
CA TRP A 24 -6.72 -0.54 -3.88
C TRP A 24 -7.35 -1.53 -2.88
N TRP A 25 -8.30 -1.12 -2.04
CA TRP A 25 -9.01 -1.99 -1.09
C TRP A 25 -9.96 -3.00 -1.74
N GLU A 26 -10.31 -2.84 -3.01
CA GLU A 26 -11.09 -3.84 -3.76
C GLU A 26 -10.22 -5.04 -4.19
N HIS A 27 -8.90 -4.96 -3.97
CA HIS A 27 -7.93 -5.99 -4.38
C HIS A 27 -7.25 -6.62 -3.15
N PRO A 28 -7.67 -7.83 -2.70
CA PRO A 28 -7.17 -8.45 -1.48
C PRO A 28 -5.64 -8.63 -1.42
N GLU A 29 -5.02 -8.96 -2.55
CA GLU A 29 -3.56 -9.07 -2.63
C GLU A 29 -2.88 -7.72 -2.37
N ALA A 30 -3.40 -6.63 -2.94
CA ALA A 30 -2.85 -5.30 -2.71
C ALA A 30 -3.02 -4.86 -1.25
N VAL A 31 -4.15 -5.17 -0.63
CA VAL A 31 -4.40 -4.89 0.80
C VAL A 31 -3.32 -5.53 1.66
N ILE A 32 -3.09 -6.84 1.50
CA ILE A 32 -2.11 -7.58 2.30
C ILE A 32 -0.68 -7.07 2.07
N ARG A 33 -0.32 -6.74 0.83
CA ARG A 33 1.01 -6.20 0.50
C ARG A 33 1.25 -4.81 1.09
N LEU A 34 0.25 -3.94 1.03
CA LEU A 34 0.32 -2.60 1.62
C LEU A 34 0.36 -2.66 3.15
N ASP A 35 -0.34 -3.61 3.77
CA ASP A 35 -0.26 -3.87 5.21
C ASP A 35 1.13 -4.37 5.63
N ALA A 36 1.69 -5.36 4.92
CA ALA A 36 3.06 -5.83 5.16
C ALA A 36 4.09 -4.70 5.03
N LEU A 37 3.90 -3.82 4.05
CA LEU A 37 4.76 -2.66 3.85
C LEU A 37 4.63 -1.64 4.99
N TRP A 38 3.42 -1.43 5.51
CA TRP A 38 3.21 -0.58 6.68
C TRP A 38 3.85 -1.17 7.94
N ARG A 39 3.67 -2.47 8.21
CA ARG A 39 4.26 -3.15 9.37
C ARG A 39 5.79 -3.10 9.35
N SER A 40 6.41 -3.36 8.20
CA SER A 40 7.87 -3.26 8.05
C SER A 40 8.38 -1.82 8.19
N TRP A 41 7.64 -0.83 7.67
CA TRP A 41 7.96 0.59 7.87
C TRP A 41 7.91 0.98 9.35
N GLU A 42 6.87 0.55 10.06
CA GLU A 42 6.67 0.84 11.47
C GLU A 42 7.81 0.28 12.33
N HIS A 43 8.30 -0.91 11.98
CA HIS A 43 9.46 -1.50 12.63
C HIS A 43 10.77 -0.74 12.31
N LEU A 44 11.05 -0.53 11.02
CA LEU A 44 12.35 -0.01 10.56
C LEU A 44 12.51 1.50 10.72
N ARG A 45 11.42 2.28 10.85
CA ARG A 45 11.49 3.74 11.05
C ARG A 45 12.15 4.15 12.37
N HIS A 46 12.33 3.22 13.31
CA HIS A 46 13.00 3.45 14.57
C HIS A 46 14.54 3.40 14.46
N ASP A 47 15.08 2.78 13.40
CA ASP A 47 16.51 2.80 13.12
C ASP A 47 16.87 4.03 12.26
N ALA A 48 17.53 5.00 12.90
CA ALA A 48 17.97 6.23 12.25
C ALA A 48 19.22 6.06 11.35
N ALA A 49 19.95 4.95 11.46
CA ALA A 49 21.18 4.73 10.70
C ALA A 49 20.87 4.18 9.30
N THR A 50 20.36 2.95 9.20
CA THR A 50 20.14 2.28 7.91
C THR A 50 18.70 1.84 7.68
N GLY A 51 17.83 1.97 8.68
CA GLY A 51 16.44 1.50 8.66
C GLY A 51 15.67 1.91 7.39
N MET A 52 15.78 3.17 6.97
CA MET A 52 15.12 3.65 5.75
C MET A 52 15.70 2.99 4.47
N SER A 53 17.03 2.83 4.40
CA SER A 53 17.67 2.19 3.24
C SER A 53 17.27 0.71 3.13
N VAL A 54 17.26 0.01 4.27
CA VAL A 54 16.81 -1.38 4.37
C VAL A 54 15.33 -1.50 3.99
N TRP A 55 14.49 -0.61 4.51
CA TRP A 55 13.06 -0.61 4.20
C TRP A 55 12.78 -0.45 2.70
N TRP A 56 13.48 0.48 2.04
CA TRP A 56 13.36 0.67 0.59
C TRP A 56 13.79 -0.58 -0.18
N ARG A 57 14.99 -1.08 0.11
CA ARG A 57 15.62 -2.19 -0.62
C ARG A 57 14.85 -3.50 -0.46
N ASP A 58 14.43 -3.83 0.76
CA ASP A 58 13.95 -5.17 1.10
C ASP A 58 12.42 -5.26 1.11
N HIS A 59 11.72 -4.13 1.31
CA HIS A 59 10.26 -4.12 1.47
C HIS A 59 9.54 -3.25 0.45
N ALA A 60 9.89 -1.97 0.35
CA ALA A 60 9.12 -1.01 -0.45
C ALA A 60 9.21 -1.32 -1.94
N ASP A 61 10.41 -1.41 -2.51
CA ASP A 61 10.58 -1.67 -3.93
C ASP A 61 10.08 -3.07 -4.33
N HIS A 62 10.21 -4.05 -3.43
CA HIS A 62 9.70 -5.40 -3.66
C HIS A 62 8.17 -5.44 -3.71
N HIS A 63 7.49 -4.89 -2.70
CA HIS A 63 6.03 -4.98 -2.61
C HIS A 63 5.30 -4.00 -3.51
N ILE A 64 5.86 -2.82 -3.81
CA ILE A 64 5.23 -1.83 -4.68
C ILE A 64 5.29 -2.23 -6.16
N ALA A 65 6.31 -2.99 -6.56
CA ALA A 65 6.50 -3.36 -7.96
C ALA A 65 5.40 -4.29 -8.46
N VAL A 66 4.95 -5.23 -7.62
CA VAL A 66 3.90 -6.21 -7.95
C VAL A 66 2.58 -5.54 -8.36
N PRO A 67 1.95 -4.66 -7.54
CA PRO A 67 0.72 -3.97 -7.94
C PRO A 67 0.93 -3.00 -9.10
N MET A 68 2.16 -2.55 -9.37
CA MET A 68 2.44 -1.67 -10.51
C MET A 68 2.65 -2.42 -11.83
N ASP A 69 2.80 -3.74 -11.77
CA ASP A 69 2.96 -4.60 -12.95
C ASP A 69 1.64 -4.71 -13.71
N SER A 70 1.68 -4.62 -15.03
CA SER A 70 0.49 -4.70 -15.89
C SER A 70 -0.23 -6.04 -15.79
N ASP A 71 0.46 -7.11 -15.39
CA ASP A 71 -0.12 -8.44 -15.12
C ASP A 71 -0.35 -8.69 -13.62
N GLY A 72 -0.17 -7.65 -12.79
CA GLY A 72 -0.30 -7.71 -11.34
C GLY A 72 -1.76 -7.59 -10.85
N PRO A 73 -1.97 -7.46 -9.52
CA PRO A 73 -3.31 -7.42 -8.92
C PRO A 73 -4.18 -6.23 -9.38
N PHE A 74 -3.59 -5.22 -10.03
CA PHE A 74 -4.28 -4.06 -10.59
C PHE A 74 -4.41 -4.11 -12.12
N ALA A 75 -4.18 -5.27 -12.75
CA ALA A 75 -4.25 -5.44 -14.21
C ALA A 75 -5.59 -5.00 -14.82
N GLU A 76 -6.69 -5.08 -14.07
CA GLU A 76 -8.03 -4.65 -14.52
C GLU A 76 -8.33 -3.17 -14.19
N ALA A 77 -7.49 -2.51 -13.38
CA ALA A 77 -7.64 -1.12 -12.97
C ALA A 77 -6.89 -0.17 -13.92
N THR A 78 -7.11 -0.33 -15.22
CA THR A 78 -6.40 0.41 -16.29
C THR A 78 -7.17 1.61 -16.81
N ASP A 79 -8.50 1.57 -16.67
CA ASP A 79 -9.42 2.60 -17.14
C ASP A 79 -9.93 3.45 -15.97
N GLY A 80 -10.18 4.74 -16.21
CA GLY A 80 -10.71 5.70 -15.22
C GLY A 80 -9.69 6.73 -14.71
N GLU A 81 -10.09 8.00 -14.63
CA GLU A 81 -9.24 9.09 -14.14
C GLU A 81 -8.76 8.85 -12.70
N GLU A 82 -9.51 8.08 -11.91
CA GLU A 82 -9.16 7.71 -10.53
C GLU A 82 -7.98 6.74 -10.42
N ASN A 83 -7.55 6.12 -11.53
CA ASN A 83 -6.47 5.15 -11.60
C ASN A 83 -5.22 5.71 -12.30
N LEU A 84 -5.31 6.93 -12.86
CA LEU A 84 -4.24 7.54 -13.65
C LEU A 84 -3.55 8.67 -12.90
N SER A 85 -2.25 8.85 -13.14
CA SER A 85 -1.49 9.97 -12.58
C SER A 85 -0.41 10.48 -13.53
N LYS A 86 -0.20 11.80 -13.51
CA LYS A 86 0.92 12.43 -14.23
C LYS A 86 2.22 12.21 -13.46
N ARG A 87 3.36 12.28 -14.16
CA ARG A 87 4.67 12.28 -13.51
C ARG A 87 4.73 13.43 -12.49
N GLY A 88 5.16 13.14 -11.27
CA GLY A 88 5.23 14.11 -10.18
C GLY A 88 3.92 14.29 -9.40
N ALA A 89 2.80 13.73 -9.87
CA ALA A 89 1.56 13.70 -9.11
C ALA A 89 1.60 12.55 -8.08
N PRO A 90 0.88 12.67 -6.95
CA PRO A 90 0.75 11.59 -5.99
C PRO A 90 0.07 10.36 -6.61
N LEU A 91 0.27 9.19 -6.01
CA LEU A 91 -0.44 7.98 -6.44
C LEU A 91 -1.96 8.19 -6.39
N PRO A 92 -2.71 7.67 -7.38
CA PRO A 92 -4.15 7.70 -7.36
C PRO A 92 -4.69 7.04 -6.09
N TYR A 93 -5.68 7.66 -5.46
CA TYR A 93 -6.31 7.10 -4.26
C TYR A 93 -7.69 7.69 -4.10
N VAL A 94 -8.63 6.79 -3.90
CA VAL A 94 -10.00 7.06 -3.46
C VAL A 94 -10.04 6.68 -1.97
N ALA A 95 -10.98 7.17 -1.17
CA ALA A 95 -11.12 6.69 0.22
C ALA A 95 -11.98 5.42 0.27
N PRO A 96 -11.61 4.39 1.06
CA PRO A 96 -12.49 3.25 1.28
C PRO A 96 -13.77 3.72 2.00
N PRO A 97 -14.93 3.10 1.73
CA PRO A 97 -16.16 3.34 2.48
C PRO A 97 -15.94 3.15 3.99
N ALA A 98 -16.63 3.96 4.80
CA ALA A 98 -16.56 3.87 6.25
C ALA A 98 -16.96 2.46 6.73
N GLY A 99 -16.15 1.87 7.61
CA GLY A 99 -16.39 0.52 8.17
C GLY A 99 -15.94 -0.66 7.30
N MET A 100 -15.36 -0.43 6.12
CA MET A 100 -14.92 -1.50 5.23
C MET A 100 -13.58 -2.14 5.64
N LEU A 101 -12.68 -1.35 6.20
CA LEU A 101 -11.39 -1.85 6.70
C LEU A 101 -11.50 -2.01 8.23
N PRO A 102 -11.41 -3.23 8.78
CA PRO A 102 -11.39 -3.42 10.22
C PRO A 102 -10.16 -2.73 10.82
N ASP A 103 -10.32 -2.07 11.96
CA ASP A 103 -9.15 -1.57 12.69
C ASP A 103 -8.46 -2.75 13.37
N GLU A 104 -7.36 -3.22 12.77
CA GLU A 104 -6.57 -4.35 13.30
C GLU A 104 -6.03 -4.09 14.72
N ARG A 105 -5.95 -2.82 15.15
CA ARG A 105 -5.60 -2.48 16.55
C ARG A 105 -6.64 -3.01 17.53
N GLU A 106 -7.91 -2.98 17.14
CA GLU A 106 -9.01 -3.51 17.95
C GLU A 106 -9.03 -5.05 17.95
N ARG A 107 -8.46 -5.69 16.91
CA ARG A 107 -8.37 -7.16 16.78
C ARG A 107 -7.27 -7.76 17.66
N ALA A 108 -6.17 -7.04 17.87
CA ALA A 108 -5.10 -7.45 18.79
C ALA A 108 -5.60 -7.51 20.24
N ASP A 109 -6.37 -6.51 20.68
CA ASP A 109 -6.92 -6.44 22.03
C ASP A 109 -7.92 -7.58 22.34
N ALA A 110 -8.67 -8.06 21.34
CA ALA A 110 -9.60 -9.17 21.51
C ALA A 110 -8.90 -10.53 21.66
N THR A 111 -7.73 -10.70 21.04
CA THR A 111 -7.00 -11.98 21.06
C THR A 111 -6.28 -12.18 22.40
N ASP A 112 -5.88 -11.09 23.06
CA ASP A 112 -5.24 -11.12 24.38
C ASP A 112 -6.23 -11.42 25.52
N LEU A 113 -7.53 -11.12 25.37
CA LEU A 113 -8.57 -11.43 26.35
C LEU A 113 -8.97 -12.92 26.35
N ASP A 114 -8.98 -13.57 25.19
CA ASP A 114 -9.28 -15.01 25.07
C ASP A 114 -8.10 -15.91 25.49
N ALA A 115 -6.87 -15.40 25.46
CA ALA A 115 -5.69 -16.12 25.94
C ALA A 115 -5.53 -16.11 27.49
N ALA A 116 -6.39 -15.35 28.19
CA ALA A 116 -6.33 -15.14 29.63
C ALA A 116 -7.45 -15.87 30.42
N ASN A 117 -8.21 -16.78 29.80
CA ASN A 117 -9.28 -17.56 30.43
C ASN A 117 -9.09 -19.07 30.27
#